data_AF-A0A3C0XQD7-F1
#
_entry.id   AF-A0A3C0XQD7-F1
#
_cell.length_a   1.000
_cell.length_b   1.000
_cell.length_c   1.000
_cell.angle_alpha   90.00
_cell.angle_beta   90.00
_cell.angle_gamma   90.00
#
_symmetry.space_group_name_H-M   'P 1'
#
loop_
_entity.id
_entity.type
_entity.pdbx_description
1 polymer ?
#
loop_
_entity_poly.entity_id
_entity_poly.type
_entity_poly.pdbx_seq_one_letter_code
_entity_poly.pdbx_strand_id
1 'polypeptide(L)'
;MRSRSLPSGASGSASVHEQGLLAKAAARLLGGEPVRAIRVSIGPRADRDVVEMSWPNLVAGTPLAEAEVTFADVRDPMVCLECAAEYEGSTLASCPACGGNGLPVGLAPDVDVEVVER
;
A
#
# COMPACT_ATOMS: atom_id res chain seq x y z
N MET A 1 17.06 1.03 -38.42
CA MET A 1 17.40 0.35 -37.15
C MET A 1 16.29 0.67 -36.15
N ARG A 2 15.45 -0.32 -35.78
CA ARG A 2 14.41 -0.14 -34.75
C ARG A 2 14.79 -1.03 -33.57
N SER A 3 15.33 -0.42 -32.50
CA SER A 3 15.54 -1.12 -31.23
C SER A 3 14.18 -1.48 -30.64
N ARG A 4 13.90 -2.78 -30.50
CA ARG A 4 12.83 -3.28 -29.65
C ARG A 4 13.38 -3.36 -28.23
N SER A 5 12.84 -2.54 -27.33
CA SER A 5 13.05 -2.71 -25.89
C SER A 5 12.28 -3.95 -25.44
N LEU A 6 12.97 -4.89 -24.80
CA LEU A 6 12.37 -6.04 -24.12
C LEU A 6 11.88 -5.59 -22.73
N PRO A 7 10.73 -6.08 -22.23
CA PRO A 7 10.34 -5.85 -20.85
C PRO A 7 11.27 -6.62 -19.89
N SER A 8 11.72 -5.91 -18.86
CA SER A 8 12.61 -6.39 -17.80
C SER A 8 11.87 -7.38 -16.90
N GLY A 9 12.34 -8.63 -16.84
CA GLY A 9 11.75 -9.72 -16.06
C GLY A 9 12.13 -9.70 -14.58
N ALA A 10 11.61 -8.74 -13.82
CA ALA A 10 11.73 -8.69 -12.35
C ALA A 10 10.43 -9.07 -11.60
N SER A 11 9.35 -9.42 -12.32
CA SER A 11 7.97 -9.37 -11.80
C SER A 11 7.45 -10.62 -11.07
N GLY A 12 8.27 -11.65 -10.82
CA GLY A 12 7.80 -12.89 -10.22
C GLY A 12 7.70 -12.90 -8.69
N SER A 13 8.73 -12.38 -8.00
CA SER A 13 8.84 -12.48 -6.54
C SER A 13 8.11 -11.36 -5.79
N ALA A 14 8.10 -10.15 -6.36
CA ALA A 14 7.28 -9.05 -5.84
C ALA A 14 5.81 -9.48 -5.84
N SER A 15 5.29 -9.89 -7.00
CA SER A 15 3.87 -10.26 -7.16
C SER A 15 3.35 -11.22 -6.09
N VAL A 16 4.12 -12.25 -5.73
CA VAL A 16 3.75 -13.22 -4.68
C VAL A 16 3.80 -12.61 -3.28
N HIS A 17 4.77 -11.72 -3.01
CA HIS A 17 4.90 -11.02 -1.74
C HIS A 17 3.70 -10.11 -1.46
N GLU A 18 3.35 -9.21 -2.39
CA GLU A 18 2.22 -8.29 -2.19
C GLU A 18 0.88 -9.04 -2.12
N GLN A 19 0.68 -10.08 -2.94
CA GLN A 19 -0.50 -10.94 -2.85
C GLN A 19 -0.67 -11.57 -1.47
N GLY A 20 0.42 -12.08 -0.89
CA GLY A 20 0.39 -12.67 0.45
C GLY A 20 0.04 -11.66 1.55
N LEU A 21 0.56 -10.44 1.45
CA LEU A 21 0.22 -9.36 2.38
C LEU A 21 -1.26 -8.96 2.29
N LEU A 22 -1.76 -8.76 1.06
CA LEU A 22 -3.15 -8.39 0.81
C LEU A 22 -4.11 -9.49 1.27
N ALA A 23 -3.80 -10.77 1.00
CA ALA A 23 -4.58 -11.92 1.46
C ALA A 23 -4.70 -11.95 2.99
N LYS A 24 -3.58 -11.78 3.69
CA LYS A 24 -3.55 -11.76 5.16
C LYS A 24 -4.36 -10.60 5.73
N ALA A 25 -4.31 -9.43 5.09
CA ALA A 25 -5.08 -8.27 5.53
C ALA A 25 -6.59 -8.47 5.31
N ALA A 26 -7.00 -8.89 4.11
CA ALA A 26 -8.40 -9.13 3.76
C ALA A 26 -9.04 -10.24 4.61
N ALA A 27 -8.29 -11.30 4.93
CA ALA A 27 -8.78 -12.42 5.73
C ALA A 27 -9.30 -12.00 7.12
N ARG A 28 -8.81 -10.89 7.69
CA ARG A 28 -9.25 -10.36 8.98
C ARG A 28 -10.68 -9.82 8.95
N LEU A 29 -11.19 -9.50 7.77
CA LEU A 29 -12.52 -8.94 7.58
C LEU A 29 -13.58 -10.01 7.28
N LEU A 30 -13.16 -11.26 7.05
CA LEU A 30 -14.06 -12.37 6.77
C LEU A 30 -14.75 -12.85 8.05
N GLY A 31 -16.02 -13.23 7.93
CA GLY A 31 -16.82 -13.75 9.04
C GLY A 31 -17.51 -12.69 9.91
N GLY A 32 -17.42 -11.42 9.52
CA GLY A 32 -18.15 -10.30 10.14
C GLY A 32 -19.51 -10.02 9.50
N GLU A 33 -20.12 -8.90 9.90
CA GLU A 33 -21.28 -8.32 9.22
C GLU A 33 -20.93 -7.92 7.77
N PRO A 34 -21.93 -7.76 6.89
CA PRO A 34 -21.71 -7.24 5.55
C PRO A 34 -20.88 -5.95 5.56
N VAL A 35 -19.96 -5.85 4.60
CA VAL A 35 -19.08 -4.69 4.43
C VAL A 35 -19.47 -3.99 3.13
N ARG A 36 -19.77 -2.70 3.20
CA ARG A 36 -20.16 -1.89 2.03
C ARG A 36 -19.00 -1.18 1.38
N ALA A 37 -18.06 -0.69 2.19
CA ALA A 37 -16.91 0.05 1.70
C ALA A 37 -15.65 -0.29 2.49
N ILE A 38 -14.54 -0.39 1.78
CA ILE A 38 -13.22 -0.64 2.34
C ILE A 38 -12.19 0.35 1.78
N ARG A 39 -11.14 0.55 2.56
CA ARG A 39 -9.92 1.20 2.10
C ARG A 39 -8.76 0.23 2.18
N VAL A 40 -8.03 0.14 1.08
CA VAL A 40 -6.75 -0.57 0.99
C VAL A 40 -5.65 0.49 1.01
N SER A 41 -4.91 0.54 2.11
CA SER A 41 -3.76 1.44 2.27
C SER A 41 -2.49 0.74 1.76
N ILE A 42 -1.74 1.41 0.90
CA ILE A 42 -0.55 0.87 0.22
C ILE A 42 0.67 1.67 0.65
N GLY A 43 1.58 1.03 1.37
CA GLY A 43 2.81 1.65 1.84
C GLY A 43 3.86 1.80 0.74
N PRO A 44 4.91 2.60 0.99
CA PRO A 44 5.92 2.93 -0.02
C PRO A 44 6.78 1.75 -0.48
N ARG A 45 6.68 0.60 0.19
CA ARG A 45 7.43 -0.62 -0.10
C ARG A 45 6.60 -1.67 -0.85
N ALA A 46 5.30 -1.43 -1.05
CA ALA A 46 4.43 -2.31 -1.82
C ALA A 46 4.22 -1.79 -3.25
N ASP A 47 4.02 -2.71 -4.18
CA ASP A 47 3.67 -2.38 -5.56
C ASP A 47 2.15 -2.18 -5.70
N ARG A 48 1.75 -0.95 -5.99
CA ARG A 48 0.35 -0.54 -6.15
C ARG A 48 -0.37 -1.32 -7.24
N ASP A 49 0.25 -1.49 -8.40
CA ASP A 49 -0.36 -2.13 -9.55
C ASP A 49 -0.61 -3.61 -9.27
N VAL A 50 0.33 -4.27 -8.58
CA VAL A 50 0.16 -5.66 -8.14
C VAL A 50 -1.01 -5.78 -7.15
N VAL A 51 -1.11 -4.88 -6.17
CA VAL A 51 -2.19 -4.89 -5.18
C VAL A 51 -3.55 -4.70 -5.85
N GLU A 52 -3.70 -3.68 -6.69
CA GLU A 52 -4.95 -3.38 -7.40
C GLU A 52 -5.37 -4.52 -8.33
N MET A 53 -4.43 -5.08 -9.11
CA MET A 53 -4.70 -6.19 -10.02
C MET A 53 -5.07 -7.49 -9.27
N SER A 54 -4.50 -7.70 -8.08
CA SER A 54 -4.72 -8.93 -7.30
C SER A 54 -6.03 -8.91 -6.52
N TRP A 55 -6.55 -7.72 -6.16
CA TRP A 55 -7.73 -7.58 -5.32
C TRP A 55 -8.96 -8.35 -5.83
N PRO A 56 -9.43 -8.20 -7.09
CA PRO A 56 -10.65 -8.86 -7.55
C PRO A 56 -10.59 -10.39 -7.46
N ASN A 57 -9.43 -10.96 -7.82
CA ASN A 57 -9.21 -12.41 -7.77
C ASN A 57 -9.14 -12.92 -6.33
N LEU A 58 -8.58 -12.13 -5.42
CA LEU A 58 -8.45 -12.48 -4.01
C LEU A 58 -9.81 -12.58 -3.32
N VAL A 59 -10.70 -11.61 -3.58
CA VAL A 59 -11.99 -11.53 -2.88
C VAL A 59 -13.13 -12.25 -3.58
N ALA A 60 -12.90 -12.77 -4.79
CA ALA A 60 -13.91 -13.50 -5.55
C ALA A 60 -14.55 -14.62 -4.71
N GLY A 61 -15.88 -14.65 -4.68
CA GLY A 61 -16.64 -15.62 -3.88
C GLY A 61 -16.68 -15.33 -2.38
N THR A 62 -16.21 -14.17 -1.92
CA THR A 62 -16.35 -13.70 -0.54
C THR A 62 -17.30 -12.49 -0.47
N PRO A 63 -17.86 -12.15 0.71
CA PRO A 63 -18.67 -10.94 0.89
C PRO A 63 -17.94 -9.64 0.53
N LEU A 64 -16.60 -9.64 0.53
CA LEU A 64 -15.80 -8.46 0.17
C LEU A 64 -15.80 -8.17 -1.34
N ALA A 65 -16.24 -9.12 -2.17
CA ALA A 65 -16.34 -8.91 -3.63
C ALA A 65 -17.35 -7.82 -4.02
N GLU A 66 -18.36 -7.60 -3.17
CA GLU A 66 -19.43 -6.63 -3.40
C GLU A 66 -19.16 -5.27 -2.73
N ALA A 67 -18.08 -5.15 -1.96
CA ALA A 67 -17.72 -3.92 -1.27
C ALA A 67 -17.08 -2.92 -2.26
N GLU A 68 -17.44 -1.64 -2.12
CA GLU A 68 -16.72 -0.55 -2.77
C GLU A 68 -15.29 -0.49 -2.22
N VAL A 69 -14.30 -0.53 -3.11
CA VAL A 69 -12.89 -0.52 -2.75
C VAL A 69 -12.23 0.79 -3.19
N THR A 70 -11.52 1.42 -2.26
CA THR A 70 -10.65 2.55 -2.53
C THR A 70 -9.21 2.21 -2.19
N PHE A 71 -8.29 2.54 -3.10
CA PHE A 71 -6.85 2.32 -2.89
C PHE A 71 -6.18 3.66 -2.61
N ALA A 72 -5.41 3.74 -1.52
CA ALA A 72 -4.74 4.96 -1.08
C ALA A 72 -3.27 4.69 -0.79
N ASP A 73 -2.39 5.48 -1.40
CA ASP A 73 -0.97 5.46 -1.05
C ASP A 73 -0.76 6.15 0.29
N VAL A 74 -0.03 5.51 1.19
CA VAL A 74 0.36 6.08 2.50
C VAL A 74 1.87 6.27 2.56
N ARG A 75 2.29 7.24 3.36
CA ARG A 75 3.71 7.62 3.51
C ARG A 75 4.22 7.26 4.88
N ASP A 76 5.54 7.14 5.01
CA ASP A 76 6.15 6.91 6.31
C ASP A 76 6.06 8.18 7.17
N PRO A 77 5.81 8.05 8.48
CA PRO A 77 5.97 9.14 9.43
C PRO A 77 7.47 9.44 9.59
N MET A 78 7.83 10.69 9.37
CA MET A 78 9.20 11.20 9.34
C MET A 78 9.43 12.20 10.48
N VAL A 79 10.66 12.25 10.99
CA VAL A 79 11.15 13.35 11.84
C VAL A 79 12.38 13.98 11.20
N CYS A 80 12.41 15.31 11.13
CA CYS A 80 13.55 16.06 10.65
C CYS A 80 14.71 16.02 11.65
N LEU A 81 15.93 15.75 11.17
CA LEU A 81 17.14 15.71 11.98
C LEU A 81 17.68 17.10 12.36
N GLU A 82 17.18 18.16 11.72
CA GLU A 82 17.64 19.54 11.96
C GLU A 82 16.67 20.35 12.82
N CYS A 83 15.38 20.33 12.48
CA CYS A 83 14.37 21.15 13.17
C CYS A 83 13.38 20.35 14.02
N ALA A 84 13.53 19.02 14.08
CA ALA A 84 12.66 18.08 14.79
C ALA A 84 11.18 18.10 14.35
N ALA A 85 10.84 18.74 13.23
CA ALA A 85 9.47 18.72 12.71
C ALA A 85 9.07 17.30 12.28
N GLU A 86 7.85 16.92 12.62
CA GLU A 86 7.18 15.70 12.15
C GLU A 86 6.48 15.97 10.81
N TYR A 87 6.57 15.03 9.88
CA TYR A 87 5.92 15.12 8.57
C TYR A 87 5.77 13.73 7.92
N GLU A 88 5.02 13.65 6.83
CA GLU A 88 4.87 12.42 6.05
C GLU A 88 5.74 12.47 4.79
N GLY A 89 6.48 11.38 4.54
CA GLY A 89 7.40 11.35 3.40
C GLY A 89 7.83 9.94 3.00
N SER A 90 8.65 9.88 1.97
CA SER A 90 9.48 8.72 1.68
C SER A 90 10.83 8.86 2.39
N THR A 91 11.57 7.76 2.50
CA THR A 91 12.93 7.77 3.03
C THR A 91 13.79 8.80 2.28
N LEU A 92 14.47 9.68 3.04
CA LEU A 92 15.26 10.82 2.56
C LEU A 92 14.47 11.98 1.93
N ALA A 93 13.15 12.03 2.10
CA ALA A 93 12.38 13.22 1.73
C ALA A 93 12.83 14.44 2.54
N SER A 94 13.07 15.57 1.86
CA SER A 94 13.42 16.83 2.51
C SER A 94 12.28 17.33 3.40
N CYS A 95 12.64 17.85 4.57
CA CYS A 95 11.72 18.44 5.52
C CYS A 95 11.03 19.67 4.90
N PRO A 96 9.69 19.72 4.86
CA PRO A 96 8.97 20.86 4.28
C PRO A 96 9.12 22.14 5.10
N ALA A 97 9.52 22.05 6.38
CA ALA A 97 9.63 23.20 7.27
C ALA A 97 10.99 23.93 7.16
N CYS A 98 12.10 23.20 7.03
CA CYS A 98 13.44 23.79 7.02
C CYS A 98 14.33 23.35 5.84
N GLY A 99 13.87 22.43 5.00
CA GLY A 99 14.66 21.85 3.89
C GLY A 99 15.69 20.80 4.31
N GLY A 100 15.88 20.58 5.61
CA GLY A 100 16.81 19.58 6.14
C GLY A 100 16.38 18.13 5.86
N ASN A 101 17.24 17.16 6.19
CA ASN A 101 16.92 15.75 6.01
C ASN A 101 16.05 15.22 7.15
N GLY A 102 15.13 14.32 6.85
CA GLY A 102 14.43 13.53 7.88
C GLY A 102 14.59 12.04 7.68
N LEU A 103 14.29 11.31 8.75
CA LEU A 103 14.30 9.86 8.78
C LEU A 103 12.93 9.32 9.18
N PRO A 104 12.54 8.14 8.67
CA PRO A 104 11.34 7.47 9.12
C PRO A 104 11.50 7.08 10.60
N VAL A 105 10.52 7.45 11.42
CA VAL A 105 10.45 7.08 12.85
C VAL A 105 9.46 5.95 13.11
N GLY A 106 8.69 5.59 12.08
CA GLY A 106 7.87 4.40 11.97
C GLY A 106 7.77 4.03 10.49
N LEU A 107 7.25 2.85 10.20
CA LEU A 107 6.99 2.43 8.83
C LEU A 107 5.49 2.35 8.64
N ALA A 108 5.01 2.93 7.54
CA ALA A 108 3.66 2.63 7.06
C ALA A 108 3.54 1.11 6.79
N PRO A 109 2.34 0.53 6.99
CA PRO A 109 2.11 -0.86 6.61
C PRO A 109 2.36 -1.02 5.10
N ASP A 110 2.93 -2.15 4.70
CA ASP A 110 3.11 -2.45 3.28
C ASP A 110 1.76 -2.50 2.57
N VAL A 111 0.82 -3.23 3.16
CA VAL A 111 -0.60 -3.25 2.78
C VAL A 111 -1.44 -3.36 4.05
N ASP A 112 -2.49 -2.56 4.15
CA ASP A 112 -3.52 -2.71 5.16
C ASP A 112 -4.92 -2.58 4.55
N VAL A 113 -5.90 -3.25 5.15
CA VAL A 113 -7.30 -3.24 4.68
C VAL A 113 -8.21 -2.94 5.85
N GLU A 114 -8.96 -1.84 5.75
CA GLU A 114 -9.89 -1.38 6.78
C GLU A 114 -11.32 -1.25 6.25
N VAL A 115 -12.30 -1.45 7.13
CA VAL A 115 -13.71 -1.22 6.83
C VAL A 115 -14.01 0.27 7.03
N VAL A 116 -14.56 0.90 6.00
CA VAL A 116 -14.99 2.30 6.03
C VAL A 116 -16.51 2.39 6.27
N GLU A 117 -17.29 1.44 5.74
CA GLU A 117 -18.75 1.36 5.93
C GLU A 117 -19.26 -0.10 5.98
N ARG A 118 -20.31 -0.36 6.77
CA ARG A 118 -21.06 -1.63 6.87
C ARG A 118 -22.51 -1.50 6.41
#